data_AF-A0A0A0BE00-F1
#
_entry.id   AF-A0A0A0BE00-F1
#
_cell.length_a   1.000
_cell.length_b   1.000
_cell.length_c   1.000
_cell.angle_alpha   90.00
_cell.angle_beta   90.00
_cell.angle_gamma   90.00
#
_symmetry.space_group_name_H-M   'P 1'
#
loop_
_entity.id
_entity.type
_entity.pdbx_description
1 polymer ?
#
loop_
_entity_poly.entity_id
_entity_poly.type
_entity_poly.pdbx_seq_one_letter_code
_entity_poly.pdbx_strand_id
1 'polypeptide(L)'
;MALGATAAWISAIVLLNNPLDSALGQQLWGPVFIGAVIAILARMGTIALFSVTPAIIYGYASVFAFASTAGLFAPEYLLSVSFNNALFAILFSTMVGASAGYVNALLVAVLVGREASDTSKMESVVSE
;
A
#
# COMPACT_ATOMS: atom_id res chain seq x y z
N MET A 1 -1.36 3.53 -2.59
CA MET A 1 -0.81 3.07 -1.29
C MET A 1 -1.33 3.89 -0.12
N ALA A 2 -0.95 5.16 0.04
CA ALA A 2 -1.37 5.99 1.19
C ALA A 2 -2.90 6.03 1.39
N LEU A 3 -3.67 6.26 0.33
CA LEU A 3 -5.14 6.22 0.40
C LEU A 3 -5.68 4.92 1.00
N GLY A 4 -5.17 3.77 0.55
CA GLY A 4 -5.60 2.46 1.04
C GLY A 4 -5.19 2.23 2.50
N ALA A 5 -3.96 2.60 2.87
CA ALA A 5 -3.48 2.49 4.24
C ALA A 5 -4.28 3.39 5.20
N THR A 6 -4.57 4.63 4.81
CA THR A 6 -5.40 5.54 5.61
C THR A 6 -6.83 5.02 5.72
N ALA A 7 -7.43 4.54 4.62
CA ALA A 7 -8.76 3.95 4.66
C ALA A 7 -8.81 2.73 5.60
N ALA A 8 -7.81 1.84 5.56
CA ALA A 8 -7.73 0.71 6.48
C ALA A 8 -7.53 1.13 7.93
N TRP A 9 -6.72 2.15 8.19
CA TRP A 9 -6.53 2.69 9.54
C TRP A 9 -7.84 3.24 10.11
N ILE A 10 -8.59 4.01 9.33
CA ILE A 10 -9.94 4.48 9.72
C ILE A 10 -10.87 3.28 9.93
N SER A 11 -10.85 2.31 9.02
CA SER A 11 -11.67 1.10 9.15
C SER A 11 -11.36 0.33 10.43
N ALA A 12 -10.09 0.20 10.82
CA ALA A 12 -9.69 -0.46 12.05
C ALA A 12 -10.29 0.23 13.29
N ILE A 13 -10.28 1.56 13.34
CA ILE A 13 -10.89 2.34 14.43
C ILE A 13 -12.41 2.10 14.49
N VAL A 14 -13.08 2.07 13.34
CA VAL A 14 -14.53 1.81 13.26
C VAL A 14 -14.87 0.37 13.65
N LEU A 15 -14.03 -0.60 13.28
CA LEU A 15 -14.22 -2.01 13.62
C LEU A 15 -14.15 -2.26 15.13
N LEU A 16 -13.30 -1.52 15.84
CA LEU A 16 -13.22 -1.56 17.30
C LEU A 16 -14.47 -0.99 17.99
N ASN A 17 -15.26 -0.19 17.28
CA ASN A 17 -16.48 0.44 17.79
C ASN A 17 -17.72 -0.14 17.08
N ASN A 18 -17.96 -1.45 17.27
CA ASN A 18 -19.13 -2.10 16.67
C ASN A 18 -20.44 -1.57 17.30
N PRO A 19 -21.34 -0.94 16.53
CA PRO A 19 -22.59 -0.42 17.06
C PRO A 19 -23.69 -1.49 17.20
N LEU A 20 -23.46 -2.72 16.73
CA LEU A 20 -24.45 -3.80 16.71
C LEU A 20 -24.32 -4.70 17.94
N ASP A 21 -25.40 -4.81 18.71
CA ASP A 21 -25.44 -5.58 19.95
C ASP A 21 -25.97 -7.02 19.75
N SER A 22 -26.50 -7.35 18.56
CA SER A 22 -26.93 -8.72 18.26
C SER A 22 -25.74 -9.62 17.96
N ALA A 23 -25.78 -10.88 18.40
CA ALA A 23 -24.71 -11.86 18.17
C ALA A 23 -24.35 -12.01 16.67
N LEU A 24 -25.38 -11.95 15.81
CA LEU A 24 -25.23 -12.03 14.36
C LEU A 24 -24.63 -10.73 13.78
N GLY A 25 -25.02 -9.58 14.32
CA GLY A 25 -24.41 -8.29 13.98
C GLY A 25 -22.94 -8.21 14.39
N GLN A 26 -22.57 -8.79 15.53
CA GLN A 26 -21.18 -8.85 15.98
C GLN A 26 -20.28 -9.67 15.05
N GLN A 27 -20.77 -10.82 14.57
CA GLN A 27 -20.00 -11.67 13.65
C GLN A 27 -19.88 -11.08 12.24
N LEU A 28 -20.94 -10.44 11.73
CA LEU A 28 -20.97 -9.96 10.35
C LEU A 28 -20.42 -8.55 10.16
N TRP A 29 -20.34 -7.74 11.23
CA TRP A 29 -19.89 -6.35 11.15
C TRP A 29 -18.55 -6.23 10.40
N GLY A 30 -17.56 -7.02 10.82
CA GLY A 30 -16.21 -6.94 10.26
C GLY A 30 -16.14 -7.19 8.76
N PRO A 31 -16.54 -8.40 8.30
CA PRO A 31 -16.50 -8.75 6.88
C PRO A 31 -17.37 -7.84 6.00
N VAL A 32 -18.57 -7.49 6.45
CA VAL A 32 -19.50 -6.64 5.66
C VAL A 32 -18.94 -5.22 5.52
N PHE A 33 -18.48 -4.63 6.62
CA PHE A 33 -17.93 -3.29 6.60
C PHE A 33 -16.67 -3.21 5.74
N ILE A 34 -15.72 -4.14 5.91
CA ILE A 34 -14.51 -4.20 5.08
C ILE A 34 -14.88 -4.39 3.61
N GLY A 35 -15.82 -5.29 3.30
CA GLY A 35 -16.28 -5.52 1.93
C GLY A 35 -16.87 -4.26 1.29
N ALA A 36 -17.67 -3.50 2.04
CA ALA A 36 -18.23 -2.23 1.57
C ALA A 36 -17.13 -1.19 1.28
N VAL A 37 -16.14 -1.05 2.17
CA VAL A 37 -15.02 -0.13 1.99
C VAL A 37 -14.18 -0.52 0.76
N ILE A 38 -13.88 -1.80 0.57
CA ILE A 38 -13.13 -2.28 -0.60
C ILE A 38 -13.91 -2.01 -1.89
N ALA A 39 -15.22 -2.21 -1.91
CA ALA A 39 -16.05 -1.89 -3.08
C ALA A 39 -15.99 -0.40 -3.45
N ILE A 40 -16.02 0.49 -2.45
CA ILE A 40 -15.86 1.94 -2.65
C ILE A 40 -14.46 2.25 -3.19
N LEU A 41 -13.40 1.70 -2.59
CA LEU A 41 -12.03 1.93 -3.04
C LEU A 41 -11.79 1.40 -4.46
N ALA A 42 -12.36 0.24 -4.80
CA ALA A 42 -12.30 -0.31 -6.15
C ALA A 42 -13.01 0.60 -7.16
N ARG A 43 -14.18 1.17 -6.79
CA ARG A 43 -14.88 2.14 -7.63
C ARG A 43 -14.10 3.44 -7.79
N MET A 44 -13.45 3.93 -6.74
CA MET A 44 -12.56 5.10 -6.83
C MET A 44 -11.41 4.88 -7.82
N GLY A 45 -10.97 3.63 -8.00
CA GLY A 45 -9.95 3.26 -8.99
C GLY A 45 -10.29 3.59 -10.45
N THR A 46 -11.57 3.87 -10.76
CA THR A 46 -11.96 4.33 -12.10
C THR A 46 -11.67 5.83 -12.34
N ILE A 47 -11.30 6.58 -11.30
CA ILE A 47 -10.88 7.97 -11.40
C ILE A 47 -9.38 7.98 -11.75
N ALA A 48 -8.98 8.74 -12.77
CA ALA A 48 -7.60 8.77 -13.28
C ALA A 48 -6.55 9.02 -12.17
N LEU A 49 -6.85 9.90 -11.21
CA LEU A 49 -5.97 10.20 -10.06
C LEU A 49 -5.74 8.98 -9.14
N PHE A 50 -6.70 8.06 -9.08
CA PHE A 50 -6.66 6.87 -8.23
C PHE A 50 -6.54 5.57 -9.03
N SER A 51 -6.12 5.64 -10.30
CA SER A 51 -5.97 4.49 -11.20
C SER A 51 -4.73 3.63 -10.87
N VAL A 52 -4.53 3.38 -9.57
CA VAL A 52 -3.48 2.53 -9.02
C VAL A 52 -4.14 1.54 -8.05
N THR A 53 -5.23 0.92 -8.50
CA THR A 53 -6.06 0.00 -7.70
C THR A 53 -5.24 -1.06 -6.96
N PRO A 54 -4.28 -1.77 -7.59
CA PRO A 54 -3.47 -2.75 -6.86
C PRO A 54 -2.75 -2.14 -5.67
N ALA A 55 -2.13 -0.96 -5.82
CA ALA A 55 -1.41 -0.31 -4.73
C ALA A 55 -2.35 0.24 -3.64
N ILE A 56 -3.61 0.56 -3.95
CA ILE A 56 -4.61 0.95 -2.95
C ILE A 56 -5.02 -0.29 -2.14
N ILE A 57 -5.36 -1.39 -2.81
CA ILE A 57 -5.80 -2.63 -2.16
C ILE A 57 -4.67 -3.24 -1.31
N TYR A 58 -3.42 -3.27 -1.81
CA TYR A 58 -2.28 -3.73 -1.01
C TYR A 58 -2.03 -2.84 0.22
N GLY A 59 -2.18 -1.52 0.08
CA GLY A 59 -2.07 -0.60 1.21
C GLY A 59 -3.13 -0.88 2.28
N TYR A 60 -4.36 -1.12 1.86
CA TYR A 60 -5.44 -1.49 2.76
C TYR A 60 -5.15 -2.80 3.51
N ALA A 61 -4.78 -3.85 2.77
CA ALA A 61 -4.50 -5.17 3.36
C ALA A 61 -3.29 -5.14 4.31
N SER A 62 -2.25 -4.38 3.98
CA SER A 62 -1.01 -4.33 4.78
C SER A 62 -1.22 -3.80 6.20
N VAL A 63 -2.16 -2.87 6.40
CA VAL A 63 -2.50 -2.34 7.74
C VAL A 63 -3.11 -3.41 8.63
N PHE A 64 -4.07 -4.18 8.10
CA PHE A 64 -4.68 -5.29 8.83
C PHE A 64 -3.69 -6.43 9.07
N ALA A 65 -2.83 -6.72 8.09
CA ALA A 65 -1.77 -7.71 8.25
C ALA A 65 -0.82 -7.32 9.39
N PHE A 66 -0.33 -6.08 9.41
CA PHE A 66 0.53 -5.54 10.46
C PHE A 66 -0.14 -5.62 11.84
N ALA A 67 -1.37 -5.11 11.95
CA ALA A 67 -2.07 -5.07 13.23
C ALA A 67 -2.40 -6.48 13.76
N SER A 68 -2.69 -7.44 12.87
CA SER A 68 -3.00 -8.83 13.25
C SER A 68 -1.76 -9.62 13.64
N THR A 69 -0.65 -9.51 12.88
CA THR A 69 0.58 -10.27 13.17
C THR A 69 1.32 -9.77 14.40
N ALA A 70 1.27 -8.47 14.68
CA ALA A 70 1.93 -7.88 15.84
C ALA A 70 1.06 -7.87 17.12
N GLY A 71 -0.21 -8.29 17.03
CA GLY A 71 -1.15 -8.19 18.16
C GLY A 71 -1.47 -6.74 18.55
N LEU A 72 -1.38 -5.80 17.61
CA LEU A 72 -1.51 -4.35 17.83
C LEU A 72 -2.88 -3.81 17.40
N PHE A 73 -3.89 -4.69 17.27
CA PHE A 73 -5.25 -4.29 16.91
C PHE A 73 -6.03 -3.79 18.12
N ALA A 74 -5.58 -2.67 18.69
CA ALA A 74 -6.21 -2.04 19.85
C ALA A 74 -6.14 -0.51 19.78
N PRO A 75 -7.09 0.22 20.40
CA PRO A 75 -7.15 1.69 20.31
C PRO A 75 -5.85 2.39 20.73
N GLU A 76 -5.19 1.88 21.77
CA GLU A 76 -3.95 2.45 22.31
C GLU A 76 -2.80 2.46 21.30
N TYR A 77 -2.74 1.49 20.39
CA TYR A 77 -1.70 1.42 19.37
C TYR A 77 -2.08 2.23 18.13
N LEU A 78 -3.34 2.12 17.68
CA LEU A 78 -3.84 2.79 16.48
C LEU A 78 -3.89 4.32 16.62
N LEU A 79 -4.05 4.84 17.84
CA LEU A 79 -4.06 6.28 18.12
C LEU A 79 -2.72 6.80 18.66
N SER A 80 -1.74 5.93 18.90
CA SER A 80 -0.43 6.34 19.36
C SER A 80 0.37 7.07 18.29
N VAL A 81 1.23 8.00 18.73
CA VAL A 81 2.28 8.61 17.89
C VAL A 81 3.55 7.77 18.00
N SER A 82 3.48 6.51 17.54
CA SER A 82 4.61 5.56 17.60
C SER A 82 4.62 4.64 16.38
N PHE A 83 5.70 3.89 16.17
CA PHE A 83 5.76 2.85 15.13
C PHE A 83 4.88 1.62 15.40
N ASN A 84 4.22 1.55 16.56
CA ASN A 84 3.14 0.58 16.78
C ASN A 84 1.85 0.99 16.07
N ASN A 85 1.74 2.25 15.64
CA ASN A 85 0.67 2.70 14.78
C ASN A 85 0.88 2.16 13.36
N ALA A 86 -0.03 1.27 12.95
CA ALA A 86 0.02 0.62 11.66
C ALA A 86 0.11 1.61 10.48
N LEU A 87 -0.53 2.78 10.58
CA LEU A 87 -0.47 3.79 9.53
C LEU A 87 0.97 4.32 9.33
N PHE A 88 1.65 4.68 10.42
CA PHE A 88 3.02 5.19 10.35
C PHE A 88 4.00 4.11 9.89
N ALA A 89 3.88 2.89 10.42
CA ALA A 89 4.74 1.78 10.03
C ALA A 89 4.63 1.48 8.52
N ILE A 90 3.40 1.38 7.98
CA ILE A 90 3.17 1.07 6.57
C ILE A 90 3.59 2.23 5.66
N LEU A 91 3.30 3.47 6.01
CA LEU A 91 3.73 4.62 5.20
C LEU A 91 5.25 4.72 5.15
N PHE A 92 5.93 4.55 6.29
CA PHE A 92 7.39 4.54 6.35
C PHE A 92 7.98 3.41 5.51
N SER A 93 7.50 2.19 5.68
CA SER A 93 7.95 1.03 4.89
C SER A 93 7.72 1.24 3.39
N THR A 94 6.60 1.86 3.01
CA THR A 94 6.29 2.16 1.61
C THR A 94 7.27 3.18 1.04
N MET A 95 7.63 4.23 1.80
CA MET A 95 8.63 5.21 1.36
C MET A 95 9.99 4.56 1.14
N VAL A 96 10.42 3.68 2.04
CA VAL A 96 11.70 2.95 1.89
C VAL A 96 11.67 2.06 0.65
N GLY A 97 10.60 1.27 0.48
CA GLY A 97 10.44 0.39 -0.69
C GLY A 97 10.36 1.15 -2.02
N ALA A 98 9.61 2.26 -2.06
CA ALA A 98 9.50 3.11 -3.24
C ALA A 98 10.85 3.75 -3.60
N SER A 99 11.62 4.19 -2.60
CA SER A 99 12.94 4.77 -2.81
C SER A 99 13.91 3.75 -3.40
N ALA A 100 13.93 2.53 -2.86
CA ALA A 100 14.73 1.44 -3.40
C ALA A 100 14.33 1.08 -4.84
N GLY A 101 13.03 1.02 -5.13
CA GLY A 101 12.50 0.79 -6.48
C GLY A 101 12.91 1.88 -7.46
N TYR A 102 12.89 3.15 -7.04
CA TYR A 102 13.33 4.28 -7.84
C TYR A 102 14.82 4.23 -8.17
N VAL A 103 15.67 3.96 -7.16
CA VAL A 103 17.12 3.78 -7.38
C VAL A 103 17.39 2.63 -8.35
N ASN A 104 16.67 1.52 -8.20
CA ASN A 104 16.79 0.39 -9.12
C ASN A 104 16.42 0.77 -10.56
N ALA A 105 15.33 1.53 -10.76
CA ALA A 105 14.92 2.01 -12.09
C ALA A 105 15.99 2.91 -12.74
N LEU A 106 16.63 3.78 -11.95
CA LEU A 106 17.74 4.62 -12.44
C LEU A 106 18.95 3.78 -12.87
N LEU A 107 19.33 2.77 -12.07
CA LEU A 107 20.45 1.89 -12.42
C LEU A 107 20.17 1.11 -13.70
N VAL A 108 18.96 0.58 -13.86
CA VAL A 108 18.54 -0.11 -15.09
C VAL A 108 18.61 0.83 -16.30
N ALA A 109 18.11 2.07 -16.17
CA ALA A 109 18.19 3.05 -17.25
C ALA A 109 19.64 3.38 -17.65
N VAL A 110 20.55 3.48 -16.68
CA VAL A 110 21.98 3.70 -16.93
C VAL A 110 22.60 2.51 -17.66
N LEU A 111 22.31 1.28 -17.25
CA LEU A 111 22.87 0.08 -17.88
C LEU A 111 22.39 -0.08 -19.34
N VAL A 112 21.09 0.07 -19.57
CA VAL A 112 20.50 0.01 -20.92
C VAL A 112 21.02 1.15 -21.81
N GLY A 113 21.14 2.37 -21.26
CA GLY A 113 21.71 3.50 -21.98
C GLY A 113 23.18 3.30 -22.37
N ARG A 114 23.96 2.58 -21.55
CA ARG A 114 25.36 2.24 -21.84
C ARG A 114 25.47 1.17 -22.92
N GLU A 115 24.62 0.16 -22.90
CA GLU A 115 24.58 -0.90 -23.93
C GLU A 115 24.29 -0.33 -25.32
N ALA A 116 23.34 0.62 -25.42
CA ALA A 116 23.04 1.33 -26.67
C ALA A 116 24.24 2.17 -27.18
N SER A 117 24.99 2.81 -26.27
CA SER A 117 26.17 3.61 -26.63
C SER A 117 27.37 2.75 -27.07
N ASP A 118 27.58 1.58 -26.48
CA ASP A 118 28.70 0.69 -26.86
C ASP A 118 28.43 -0.01 -28.21
N THR A 119 27.16 -0.37 -28.49
CA THR A 119 26.75 -0.97 -29.77
C THR A 119 26.97 0.01 -30.94
N SER A 120 26.58 1.28 -30.77
CA SER A 120 26.80 2.33 -31.78
C SER A 120 28.29 2.55 -32.11
N LYS A 121 29.17 2.47 -31.10
CA LYS A 121 30.62 2.59 -31.33
C LYS A 121 31.17 1.40 -32.11
N MET A 122 30.73 0.17 -31.81
CA MET A 122 31.20 -1.02 -32.55
C MET A 122 30.79 -1.00 -34.02
N GLU A 123 29.57 -0.56 -34.36
CA GLU A 123 29.15 -0.43 -35.77
C GLU A 123 29.99 0.61 -36.54
N SER A 124 30.40 1.71 -35.90
CA SER A 124 31.27 2.71 -36.53
C SER A 124 32.68 2.19 -36.79
N VAL A 125 33.22 1.31 -35.93
CA VAL A 125 34.56 0.72 -36.11
C VAL A 125 34.55 -0.38 -37.18
N VAL A 126 33.42 -1.05 -37.40
CA VAL A 126 33.29 -2.13 -38.41
C VAL A 126 33.04 -1.56 -39.83
N SER A 127 32.69 -0.28 -39.94
CA SER A 127 32.39 0.39 -41.22
C SER A 127 33.53 1.24 -41.78
N GLU A 128 34.68 1.30 -41.09
CA GLU A 128 35.97 1.80 -41.59
C GLU A 128 36.86 0.68 -42.11
#